data_AF-A0A916VT20-F1
#
_entry.id   AF-A0A916VT20-F1
#
_cell.length_a   1.000
_cell.length_b   1.000
_cell.length_c   1.000
_cell.angle_alpha   90.00
_cell.angle_beta   90.00
_cell.angle_gamma   90.00
#
_symmetry.space_group_name_H-M   'P 1'
#
loop_
_entity.id
_entity.type
_entity.pdbx_description
1 polymer ?
#
loop_
_entity_poly.entity_id
_entity_poly.type
_entity_poly.pdbx_seq_one_letter_code
_entity_poly.pdbx_strand_id
1 'polypeptide(L)'
;MTLKTKLSIALLIIRLSIGAFFGIWASLKFYRPEWFENVFTNFYGLEFITRDMSTYVGSLQMVITLLFILGLWRTFSYGALVLMQAAGVLGSVPNLTAWTTYPNNLMWAAVPALGAAIALFILRKEDWLSLDGLRSGRQT
;
A
#
# COMPACT_ATOMS: atom_id res chain seq x y z
N MET A 1 -10.35 -27.73 5.62
CA MET A 1 -9.87 -26.81 4.56
C MET A 1 -8.54 -27.28 4.02
N THR A 2 -8.37 -27.28 2.69
CA THR A 2 -7.10 -27.59 2.04
C THR A 2 -6.08 -26.45 2.22
N LEU A 3 -4.79 -26.71 2.02
CA LEU A 3 -3.75 -25.68 2.05
C LEU A 3 -4.06 -24.55 1.06
N LYS A 4 -4.53 -24.91 -0.14
CA LYS A 4 -4.95 -23.97 -1.18
C LYS A 4 -6.00 -22.99 -0.67
N THR A 5 -7.06 -23.48 -0.04
CA THR A 5 -8.12 -22.61 0.51
C THR A 5 -7.59 -21.72 1.64
N LYS A 6 -6.79 -22.26 2.56
CA LYS A 6 -6.21 -21.48 3.68
C LYS A 6 -5.32 -20.35 3.16
N LEU A 7 -4.45 -20.65 2.20
CA LEU A 7 -3.55 -19.69 1.59
C LEU A 7 -4.32 -18.55 0.90
N SER A 8 -5.34 -18.86 0.09
CA SER A 8 -6.11 -17.81 -0.57
C SER A 8 -6.84 -16.90 0.40
N ILE A 9 -7.38 -17.43 1.50
CA ILE A 9 -8.02 -16.60 2.52
C ILE A 9 -6.99 -15.71 3.22
N ALA A 10 -5.82 -16.23 3.57
CA ALA A 10 -4.75 -15.44 4.16
C ALA A 10 -4.31 -14.29 3.24
N LEU A 11 -4.11 -14.56 1.96
CA LEU A 11 -3.74 -13.54 0.96
C LEU A 11 -4.87 -12.52 0.75
N LEU A 12 -6.14 -12.94 0.75
CA LEU A 12 -7.29 -12.04 0.70
C LEU A 12 -7.31 -11.08 1.90
N ILE A 13 -7.11 -11.59 3.12
CA ILE A 13 -7.06 -10.77 4.34
C ILE A 13 -5.93 -9.73 4.24
N ILE A 14 -4.73 -10.15 3.81
CA ILE A 14 -3.60 -9.24 3.59
C ILE A 14 -3.96 -8.19 2.53
N ARG A 15 -4.53 -8.60 1.40
CA ARG A 15 -4.93 -7.68 0.32
C ARG A 15 -5.96 -6.66 0.77
N LEU A 16 -7.00 -7.07 1.48
CA LEU A 16 -8.04 -6.14 1.93
C LEU A 16 -7.55 -5.20 3.02
N SER A 17 -6.72 -5.68 3.96
CA SER A 17 -6.15 -4.84 5.03
C SER A 17 -5.14 -3.82 4.51
N ILE A 18 -4.22 -4.23 3.63
CA ILE A 18 -3.29 -3.31 2.96
C ILE A 18 -4.07 -2.35 2.05
N GLY A 19 -5.09 -2.83 1.34
CA GLY A 19 -5.95 -2.00 0.51
C GLY A 19 -6.70 -0.93 1.31
N ALA A 20 -7.22 -1.28 2.49
CA ALA A 20 -7.87 -0.33 3.39
C ALA A 20 -6.87 0.71 3.92
N PHE A 21 -5.68 0.28 4.35
CA PHE A 21 -4.61 1.19 4.77
C PHE A 21 -4.27 2.20 3.67
N PHE A 22 -4.00 1.74 2.45
CA PHE A 22 -3.72 2.61 1.31
C PHE A 22 -4.93 3.46 0.90
N GLY A 23 -6.15 2.94 1.04
CA GLY A 23 -7.38 3.65 0.72
C GLY A 23 -7.58 4.87 1.62
N ILE A 24 -7.36 4.71 2.93
CA ILE A 24 -7.37 5.83 3.88
C ILE A 24 -6.30 6.85 3.50
N TRP A 25 -5.06 6.40 3.28
CA TRP A 25 -3.96 7.28 2.90
C TRP A 25 -4.19 8.03 1.58
N ALA A 26 -4.78 7.38 0.58
CA ALA A 26 -5.15 8.01 -0.68
C ALA A 26 -6.27 9.03 -0.47
N SER A 27 -7.28 8.69 0.35
CA SER A 27 -8.40 9.60 0.65
C SER A 27 -7.95 10.89 1.33
N LEU A 28 -6.94 10.82 2.20
CA LEU A 28 -6.39 11.99 2.90
C LEU A 28 -5.80 13.04 1.94
N LYS A 29 -5.40 12.67 0.71
CA LYS A 29 -4.97 13.67 -0.30
C LYS A 29 -6.10 14.60 -0.73
N PHE A 30 -7.36 14.20 -0.57
CA PHE A 30 -8.53 15.02 -0.88
C PHE A 30 -9.00 15.82 0.34
N TYR A 31 -8.95 15.22 1.54
CA TYR A 31 -9.48 15.84 2.76
C TYR A 31 -8.46 16.67 3.54
N ARG A 32 -7.17 16.33 3.45
CA ARG A 32 -6.03 16.95 4.14
C ARG A 32 -4.84 17.13 3.19
N PRO A 33 -5.00 17.82 2.05
CA PRO A 33 -3.93 18.01 1.08
C PRO A 33 -2.69 18.75 1.64
N GLU A 34 -2.82 19.50 2.74
CA GLU A 34 -1.69 20.08 3.48
C GLU A 34 -0.80 19.01 4.15
N TRP A 35 -1.35 17.85 4.53
CA TRP A 35 -0.54 16.74 5.05
C TRP A 35 0.29 16.09 3.95
N PHE A 36 -0.21 16.08 2.71
CA PHE A 36 0.54 15.60 1.57
C PHE A 36 1.81 16.44 1.36
N GLU A 37 1.67 17.76 1.26
CA GLU A 37 2.82 18.66 1.14
C GLU A 37 3.80 18.50 2.32
N ASN A 38 3.29 18.51 3.56
CA ASN A 38 4.12 18.32 4.75
C ASN A 38 4.89 16.99 4.74
N VAL A 39 4.27 15.90 4.29
CA VAL A 39 4.97 14.61 4.21
C VAL A 39 6.08 14.68 3.19
N PHE A 40 5.82 15.22 2.00
CA PHE A 40 6.82 15.28 0.93
C PHE A 40 7.97 16.24 1.24
N THR A 41 7.70 17.37 1.88
CA THR A 41 8.75 18.31 2.30
C THR A 41 9.54 17.76 3.48
N ASN A 42 8.88 17.32 4.57
CA ASN A 42 9.59 16.98 5.80
C ASN A 42 10.20 15.58 5.80
N PHE A 43 9.59 14.60 5.12
CA PHE A 43 10.07 13.21 5.12
C PHE A 43 10.85 12.86 3.85
N TYR A 44 10.49 13.45 2.70
CA TYR A 44 11.17 13.17 1.43
C TYR A 44 12.10 14.29 0.95
N GLY A 45 12.08 15.48 1.59
CA GLY A 45 12.90 16.62 1.18
C GLY A 45 12.51 17.23 -0.17
N LEU A 46 11.28 17.00 -0.63
CA LEU A 46 10.80 17.39 -1.96
C LEU A 46 9.98 18.69 -1.89
N GLU A 47 10.67 19.82 -1.80
CA GLU A 47 10.05 21.15 -1.63
C GLU A 47 9.21 21.62 -2.84
N PHE A 48 9.39 21.02 -4.01
CA PHE A 48 8.61 21.37 -5.21
C PHE A 48 7.20 20.77 -5.22
N ILE A 49 6.91 19.83 -4.31
CA ILE A 49 5.60 19.17 -4.22
C ILE A 49 4.65 20.08 -3.45
N THR A 50 3.67 20.66 -4.14
CA THR A 50 2.71 21.59 -3.53
C THR A 50 1.36 20.92 -3.24
N ARG A 51 0.59 21.54 -2.34
CA ARG A 51 -0.81 21.17 -2.06
C ARG A 51 -1.66 20.95 -3.31
N ASP A 52 -1.47 21.75 -4.36
CA ASP A 52 -2.26 21.71 -5.59
C ASP A 52 -2.05 20.39 -6.37
N MET A 53 -0.90 19.75 -6.19
CA MET A 53 -0.60 18.44 -6.78
C MET A 53 -1.29 17.28 -6.04
N SER A 54 -1.75 17.52 -4.80
CA SER A 54 -2.31 16.49 -3.92
C SER A 54 -3.49 15.76 -4.57
N THR A 55 -4.41 16.48 -5.21
CA THR A 55 -5.60 15.88 -5.84
C THR A 55 -5.24 14.95 -6.99
N TYR A 56 -4.25 15.31 -7.82
CA TYR A 56 -3.80 14.49 -8.93
C TYR A 56 -3.11 13.21 -8.45
N VAL A 57 -2.18 13.35 -7.49
CA VAL A 57 -1.47 12.21 -6.89
C VAL A 57 -2.44 11.31 -6.12
N GLY A 58 -3.37 11.90 -5.36
CA GLY A 58 -4.41 11.18 -4.63
C GLY A 58 -5.32 10.38 -5.55
N SER A 59 -5.72 10.96 -6.69
CA SER A 59 -6.55 10.27 -7.70
C SER A 59 -5.82 9.07 -8.29
N LEU A 60 -4.57 9.25 -8.69
CA LEU A 60 -3.75 8.16 -9.21
C LEU A 60 -3.55 7.05 -8.17
N GLN A 61 -3.20 7.42 -6.94
CA GLN A 61 -3.03 6.46 -5.85
C GLN A 61 -4.33 5.72 -5.53
N MET A 62 -5.47 6.40 -5.55
CA MET A 62 -6.78 5.79 -5.33
C MET A 62 -7.10 4.76 -6.42
N VAL A 63 -6.89 5.09 -7.70
CA VAL A 63 -7.09 4.15 -8.81
C VAL A 63 -6.23 2.90 -8.63
N ILE A 64 -4.93 3.06 -8.34
CA ILE A 64 -4.02 1.93 -8.10
C ILE A 64 -4.50 1.09 -6.91
N THR A 65 -4.96 1.73 -5.84
CA THR A 65 -5.49 1.04 -4.64
C THR A 65 -6.75 0.25 -4.94
N LEU A 66 -7.67 0.79 -5.74
CA LEU A 66 -8.88 0.07 -6.15
C LEU A 66 -8.53 -1.15 -7.03
N LEU A 67 -7.61 -0.99 -7.97
CA LEU A 67 -7.10 -2.11 -8.78
C LEU A 67 -6.45 -3.19 -7.91
N PHE A 68 -5.70 -2.78 -6.89
CA PHE A 68 -5.11 -3.68 -5.91
C PHE A 68 -6.17 -4.44 -5.09
N ILE A 69 -7.18 -3.75 -4.54
CA ILE A 69 -8.27 -4.37 -3.76
C ILE A 69 -9.00 -5.42 -4.59
N LEU A 70 -9.32 -5.08 -5.83
CA LEU A 70 -9.96 -5.99 -6.79
C LEU A 70 -9.02 -7.14 -7.22
N GLY A 71 -7.72 -7.02 -7.01
CA GLY A 71 -6.73 -7.99 -7.44
C GLY A 71 -6.62 -8.06 -8.96
N LEU A 72 -6.65 -6.89 -9.62
CA LEU A 72 -6.46 -6.72 -11.06
C LEU A 72 -5.01 -6.32 -11.36
N TRP A 73 -4.47 -6.85 -12.46
CA TRP A 73 -3.09 -6.62 -12.89
C TRP A 73 -2.08 -6.82 -11.75
N ARG A 74 -2.19 -7.94 -11.03
CA ARG A 74 -1.52 -8.19 -9.74
C ARG A 74 -0.04 -7.81 -9.71
N THR A 75 0.73 -8.10 -10.77
CA THR A 75 2.15 -7.71 -10.83
C THR A 75 2.36 -6.19 -10.77
N PHE A 76 1.50 -5.41 -11.42
CA PHE A 76 1.59 -3.95 -11.44
C PHE A 76 0.96 -3.33 -10.20
N SER A 77 -0.28 -3.70 -9.86
CA SER A 77 -0.98 -3.11 -8.72
C SER A 77 -0.32 -3.47 -7.38
N TYR A 78 0.11 -4.72 -7.18
CA TYR A 78 0.73 -5.13 -5.92
C TYR A 78 2.16 -4.60 -5.84
N GLY A 79 2.88 -4.61 -6.97
CA GLY A 79 4.21 -4.03 -7.06
C GLY A 79 4.21 -2.54 -6.76
N ALA A 80 3.24 -1.78 -7.28
CA ALA A 80 3.09 -0.36 -7.01
C ALA A 80 2.90 -0.09 -5.50
N LEU A 81 2.03 -0.83 -4.82
CA LEU A 81 1.82 -0.66 -3.37
C LEU A 81 3.05 -1.05 -2.55
N VAL A 82 3.78 -2.11 -2.94
CA VAL A 82 5.06 -2.45 -2.32
C VAL A 82 6.05 -1.31 -2.45
N LEU A 83 6.20 -0.73 -3.66
CA LEU A 83 7.12 0.38 -3.89
C LEU A 83 6.72 1.64 -3.12
N MET A 84 5.42 1.98 -3.10
CA MET A 84 4.92 3.12 -2.33
C MET A 84 5.16 2.92 -0.82
N GLN A 85 4.90 1.72 -0.30
CA GLN A 85 5.13 1.42 1.11
C GLN A 85 6.62 1.42 1.44
N ALA A 86 7.46 0.89 0.55
CA ALA A 86 8.91 0.89 0.70
C ALA A 86 9.48 2.30 0.70
N ALA A 87 9.02 3.17 -0.20
CA ALA A 87 9.40 4.57 -0.22
C ALA A 87 9.04 5.27 1.10
N GLY A 88 7.84 5.01 1.65
CA GLY A 88 7.44 5.53 2.96
C GLY A 88 8.31 5.03 4.12
N VAL A 89 8.67 3.75 4.13
CA VAL A 89 9.58 3.20 5.15
C VAL A 89 10.98 3.78 5.02
N LEU A 90 11.52 3.88 3.80
CA LEU A 90 12.85 4.43 3.55
C LEU A 90 12.93 5.93 3.89
N GLY A 91 11.92 6.71 3.52
CA GLY A 91 11.85 8.13 3.85
C GLY A 91 11.63 8.41 5.35
N SER A 92 11.19 7.42 6.12
CA SER A 92 10.99 7.55 7.58
C SER A 92 12.09 6.89 8.42
N VAL A 93 13.21 6.48 7.82
CA VAL A 93 14.34 5.86 8.55
C VAL A 93 14.79 6.69 9.77
N PRO A 94 14.96 8.03 9.69
CA PRO A 94 15.30 8.84 10.86
C PRO A 94 14.26 8.76 11.99
N ASN A 95 12.97 8.69 11.65
CA ASN A 95 11.90 8.53 12.64
C ASN A 95 11.92 7.11 13.22
N LEU A 96 12.13 6.08 12.39
CA LEU A 96 12.21 4.69 12.84
C LEU A 96 13.35 4.48 13.85
N THR A 97 14.49 5.15 13.69
CA THR A 97 15.60 5.09 14.64
C THR A 97 15.34 5.90 15.91
N ALA A 98 14.63 7.03 15.80
CA ALA A 98 14.19 7.85 16.94
C ALA A 98 12.86 7.36 17.56
N TRP A 99 12.69 6.04 17.70
CA TRP A 99 11.43 5.39 18.10
C TRP A 99 10.97 5.68 19.53
N THR A 100 11.83 6.23 20.39
CA THR A 100 11.45 6.62 21.77
C THR A 100 10.75 7.97 21.83
N THR A 101 10.74 8.75 20.74
CA THR A 101 10.06 10.04 20.65
C THR A 101 8.67 9.88 20.02
N TYR A 102 7.62 10.41 20.66
CA TYR A 102 6.28 10.41 20.06
C TYR A 102 6.16 11.49 18.98
N PRO A 103 5.54 11.22 17.80
CA PRO A 103 4.83 10.00 17.41
C PRO A 103 5.68 8.99 16.59
N ASN A 104 7.01 9.09 16.59
CA ASN A 104 7.89 8.27 15.75
C ASN A 104 7.73 6.76 15.99
N ASN A 105 7.40 6.36 17.22
CA ASN A 105 7.08 4.97 17.54
C ASN A 105 5.97 4.39 16.65
N LEU A 106 5.01 5.21 16.21
CA LEU A 106 3.90 4.77 15.34
C LEU A 106 4.36 4.46 13.92
N MET A 107 5.50 5.00 13.47
CA MET A 107 6.06 4.71 12.15
C MET A 107 6.45 3.24 11.99
N TRP A 108 6.72 2.55 13.10
CA TRP A 108 7.00 1.12 13.09
C TRP A 108 5.84 0.29 12.56
N ALA A 109 4.60 0.79 12.56
CA ALA A 109 3.47 0.11 11.91
C ALA A 109 3.65 -0.02 10.38
N ALA A 110 4.44 0.85 9.76
CA ALA A 110 4.73 0.80 8.33
C ALA A 110 5.63 -0.38 7.93
N VAL A 111 6.46 -0.88 8.84
CA VAL A 111 7.41 -1.98 8.61
C VAL A 111 6.72 -3.35 8.42
N PRO A 112 5.84 -3.83 9.33
CA PRO A 112 5.10 -5.07 9.10
C PRO A 112 4.08 -4.92 7.96
N ALA A 113 3.53 -3.72 7.71
CA ALA A 113 2.70 -3.45 6.54
C ALA A 113 3.50 -3.67 5.23
N LEU A 114 4.74 -3.19 5.16
CA LEU A 114 5.65 -3.48 4.06
C LEU A 114 5.93 -4.98 3.92
N GLY A 115 6.24 -5.66 5.02
CA GLY A 115 6.48 -7.11 5.03
C GLY A 115 5.28 -7.90 4.49
N ALA A 116 4.06 -7.55 4.92
CA ALA A 116 2.83 -8.17 4.44
C ALA A 116 2.57 -7.88 2.96
N ALA A 117 2.81 -6.65 2.49
CA ALA A 117 2.69 -6.30 1.08
C ALA A 117 3.70 -7.06 0.22
N ILE A 118 4.95 -7.21 0.67
CA ILE A 118 5.99 -8.01 -0.01
C ILE A 118 5.57 -9.49 -0.05
N ALA A 119 5.10 -10.05 1.06
CA ALA A 119 4.64 -11.44 1.10
C ALA A 119 3.49 -11.68 0.09
N LEU A 120 2.51 -10.77 0.04
CA LEU A 120 1.43 -10.82 -0.93
C LEU A 120 1.94 -10.67 -2.38
N PHE A 121 2.95 -9.83 -2.62
CA PHE A 121 3.54 -9.68 -3.95
C PHE A 121 4.31 -10.94 -4.39
N ILE A 122 5.07 -11.56 -3.50
CA ILE A 122 5.78 -12.82 -3.78
C ILE A 122 4.77 -13.92 -4.11
N LEU A 123 3.72 -14.05 -3.30
CA LEU A 123 2.66 -15.06 -3.42
C LEU A 123 1.48 -14.62 -4.30
N ARG A 124 1.70 -13.62 -5.16
CA ARG A 124 0.59 -13.00 -5.92
C ARG A 124 -0.09 -13.96 -6.87
N LYS A 125 0.60 -15.01 -7.36
CA LYS A 125 0.04 -15.97 -8.32
C LYS A 125 -0.97 -16.91 -7.65
N GLU A 126 -0.76 -17.16 -6.36
CA GLU A 126 -1.52 -18.03 -5.46
C GLU A 126 -2.75 -17.32 -4.87
N ASP A 127 -2.88 -16.01 -5.10
CA ASP A 127 -4.02 -15.21 -4.71
C ASP A 127 -5.26 -15.48 -5.58
N TRP A 128 -5.84 -16.67 -5.43
CA TRP A 128 -6.95 -17.14 -6.26
C TRP A 128 -8.30 -16.45 -5.99
N LEU A 129 -8.44 -15.74 -4.87
CA LEU A 129 -9.64 -14.94 -4.55
C LEU A 129 -9.56 -13.51 -5.09
N SER A 130 -8.58 -13.20 -5.95
CA SER A 130 -8.52 -11.98 -6.76
C SER A 130 -9.37 -12.10 -8.02
N LEU A 131 -9.78 -10.98 -8.64
CA LEU A 131 -10.43 -11.01 -9.94
C LEU A 131 -9.54 -11.67 -11.02
N ASP A 132 -8.24 -11.40 -11.02
CA ASP A 132 -7.29 -12.08 -11.92
C ASP A 132 -7.22 -13.60 -11.63
N GLY A 133 -7.19 -13.99 -10.36
CA GLY A 133 -7.16 -15.40 -9.95
C GLY A 133 -8.41 -16.17 -10.35
N LEU A 134 -9.58 -15.56 -10.19
CA LEU A 134 -10.86 -16.10 -10.64
C LEU A 134 -10.94 -16.23 -12.17
N ARG A 135 -10.31 -15.32 -12.91
CA ARG A 135 -10.22 -15.39 -14.38
C ARG A 135 -9.32 -16.54 -14.83
N SER A 136 -8.15 -16.70 -14.23
CA SER A 136 -7.21 -17.78 -14.58
C SER A 136 -7.77 -19.17 -14.32
N GLY A 137 -8.59 -19.35 -13.28
CA GLY A 137 -9.23 -20.63 -12.97
C GLY A 137 -10.40 -21.03 -13.86
N ARG A 138 -10.88 -20.13 -14.73
CA ARG A 138 -11.96 -20.40 -15.71
C ARG A 138 -11.44 -20.80 -17.10
N GLN A 139 -10.13 -20.68 -17.33
CA GLN A 139 -9.49 -20.98 -18.63
C GLN A 139 -8.84 -22.38 -18.66
N THR A 140 -8.96 -23.14 -17.58
CA THR A 140 -8.52 -24.54 -17.42
C THR A 140 -9.73 -25.41 -17.13
#